data_AF-A0A1H3K605-F1
#
_entry.id   AF-A0A1H3K605-F1
#
_cell.length_a   1.000
_cell.length_b   1.000
_cell.length_c   1.000
_cell.angle_alpha   90.00
_cell.angle_beta   90.00
_cell.angle_gamma   90.00
#
_symmetry.space_group_name_H-M   'P 1'
#
loop_
_entity.id
_entity.type
_entity.pdbx_description
1 polymer ?
#
loop_
_entity_poly.entity_id
_entity_poly.type
_entity_poly.pdbx_seq_one_letter_code
_entity_poly.pdbx_strand_id
1 'polypeptide(L)' 'MSAHERFGNRLRRCRHCGIRVPRGEMIYYHRACSEDCADELWIREKFDPFVG' A
#
# COMPACT_ATOMS: atom_id res chain seq x y z
N MET A 1 23.58 2.44 16.60
CA MET A 1 22.24 2.25 15.99
C MET A 1 21.49 3.57 16.11
N SER A 2 21.30 4.25 14.98
CA SER A 2 20.77 5.62 14.89
C SER A 2 19.26 5.64 15.16
N ALA A 3 18.73 6.74 15.70
CA ALA A 3 17.29 6.92 15.93
C ALA A 3 16.44 6.73 14.65
N HIS A 4 17.04 6.86 13.46
CA HIS A 4 16.41 6.55 12.17
C HIS A 4 16.12 5.05 11.95
N GLU A 5 16.84 4.13 12.59
CA GLU A 5 16.57 2.68 12.48
C GLU A 5 15.35 2.25 13.30
N ARG A 6 14.89 3.06 14.26
CA ARG A 6 13.75 2.74 15.12
C ARG A 6 12.39 3.09 14.52
N PHE A 7 12.35 3.98 13.52
CA PHE A 7 11.12 4.45 12.87
C PHE A 7 11.01 4.07 11.38
N GLY A 8 12.09 3.59 10.75
CA GLY A 8 12.14 3.21 9.33
C GLY A 8 11.39 1.92 8.95
N ASN A 9 11.01 1.08 9.92
CA ASN A 9 10.52 -0.28 9.66
C ASN A 9 9.01 -0.49 9.88
N ARG A 10 8.18 0.55 9.79
CA ARG A 10 6.71 0.35 9.81
C ARG A 10 6.24 -0.19 8.46
N LEU A 11 6.42 -1.50 8.28
CA LEU A 11 5.87 -2.23 7.15
C LEU A 11 4.35 -2.13 7.18
N ARG A 12 3.76 -1.68 6.07
CA ARG A 12 2.30 -1.68 5.86
C ARG A 12 1.93 -2.75 4.87
N ARG A 13 0.70 -3.26 5.03
CA ARG A 13 0.14 -4.28 4.15
C ARG A 13 -0.48 -3.61 2.92
N CYS A 14 -0.14 -4.07 1.72
CA CYS A 14 -0.85 -3.72 0.49
C CYS A 14 -2.33 -4.17 0.60
N ARG A 15 -3.26 -3.31 0.17
CA ARG A 15 -4.70 -3.59 0.22
C ARG A 15 -5.21 -4.53 -0.87
N HIS A 16 -4.41 -4.76 -1.91
CA HIS A 16 -4.71 -5.70 -2.98
C HIS A 16 -4.12 -7.09 -2.67
N CYS A 17 -2.78 -7.22 -2.69
CA CYS A 17 -2.10 -8.52 -2.61
C CYS A 17 -1.71 -8.98 -1.18
N GLY A 18 -1.79 -8.10 -0.18
CA GLY A 18 -1.48 -8.47 1.21
C GLY A 18 0.01 -8.53 1.57
N ILE A 19 0.93 -8.23 0.65
CA ILE A 19 2.37 -8.15 0.94
C ILE A 19 2.67 -6.97 1.88
N ARG A 20 3.66 -7.14 2.76
CA ARG A 20 4.13 -6.11 3.68
C ARG A 20 5.37 -5.41 3.12
N VAL A 21 5.28 -4.10 2.88
CA VAL A 21 6.39 -3.28 2.36
C VAL A 21 6.58 -2.01 3.20
N PRO A 22 7.77 -1.38 3.22
CA PRO A 22 7.98 -0.12 3.91
C PRO A 22 6.99 0.95 3.44
N ARG A 23 6.40 1.70 4.39
CA ARG A 23 5.38 2.72 4.04
C ARG A 23 5.89 3.75 3.02
N GLY A 24 7.18 4.10 3.08
CA GLY A 24 7.81 5.04 2.15
C GLY A 24 7.91 4.52 0.71
N GLU A 25 7.86 3.21 0.51
CA GLU A 25 7.88 2.55 -0.81
C GLU A 25 6.48 2.28 -1.35
N MET A 26 5.44 2.49 -0.56
CA MET A 26 4.06 2.29 -1.01
C MET A 26 3.56 3.46 -1.86
N ILE A 27 2.87 3.14 -2.95
CA ILE A 27 2.20 4.11 -3.83
C ILE A 27 0.69 4.13 -3.55
N TYR A 28 -0.05 4.92 -4.33
CA TYR A 28 -1.51 5.05 -4.26
C TYR A 28 -1.99 5.33 -2.82
N TYR A 29 -1.56 6.46 -2.26
CA TYR A 29 -1.88 6.89 -0.89
C TYR A 29 -1.47 5.86 0.19
N HIS A 30 -0.32 5.21 0.00
CA HIS A 30 0.18 4.14 0.87
C HIS A 30 -0.78 2.94 1.01
N ARG A 31 -1.41 2.55 -0.10
CA ARG A 31 -2.34 1.40 -0.19
C ARG A 31 -1.81 0.28 -1.09
N ALA A 32 -1.00 0.60 -2.08
CA ALA A 32 -0.44 -0.35 -3.04
C ALA A 32 1.08 -0.51 -2.85
N CYS A 33 1.60 -1.71 -3.13
CA CYS A 33 3.05 -1.96 -3.16
C CYS A 33 3.65 -1.86 -4.58
N SER A 34 2.82 -1.84 -5.63
CA SER A 34 3.23 -1.74 -7.03
C SER A 34 2.13 -1.05 -7.85
N GLU A 35 2.44 -0.67 -9.09
CA GLU A 35 1.50 -0.09 -10.05
C GLU A 35 0.35 -1.05 -10.35
N ASP A 36 0.62 -2.33 -10.63
CA ASP A 36 -0.44 -3.34 -10.83
C ASP A 36 -1.44 -3.41 -9.65
N CYS A 37 -0.91 -3.39 -8.42
CA CYS A 37 -1.75 -3.38 -7.22
C CYS A 37 -2.54 -2.07 -7.05
N ALA A 38 -2.02 -0.95 -7.57
CA ALA A 38 -2.70 0.34 -7.55
C ALA A 38 -3.84 0.38 -8.57
N ASP A 39 -3.61 -0.14 -9.78
CA ASP A 39 -4.62 -0.23 -10.83
C ASP A 39 -5.79 -1.09 -10.39
N GLU A 40 -5.52 -2.28 -9.83
CA GLU A 40 -6.56 -3.15 -9.29
C GLU A 40 -7.38 -2.48 -8.17
N LEU A 41 -6.72 -1.70 -7.30
CA LEU A 41 -7.42 -0.92 -6.27
C LEU A 41 -8.28 0.19 -6.87
N TRP A 42 -7.76 0.89 -7.88
CA TRP A 42 -8.50 1.94 -8.57
C TRP A 42 -9.72 1.39 -9.31
N ILE A 43 -9.56 0.27 -10.03
CA ILE A 43 -10.67 -0.42 -10.72
C ILE A 43 -11.73 -0.80 -9.69
N ARG A 44 -11.33 -1.41 -8.57
CA ARG A 44 -12.28 -1.82 -7.53
C ARG A 44 -13.00 -0.63 -6.90
N GLU A 45 -12.32 0.49 -6.65
CA GLU A 45 -12.94 1.72 -6.12
C GLU A 45 -13.87 2.42 -7.12
N LYS A 46 -13.68 2.22 -8.44
CA LYS A 46 -14.47 2.88 -9.48
C LYS A 46 -15.64 2.06 -10.00
N PHE A 47 -15.51 0.74 -10.00
CA PHE A 47 -16.45 -0.15 -10.68
C PHE A 47 -17.13 -1.16 -9.74
N ASP A 48 -16.72 -1.26 -8.48
CA ASP A 48 -17.46 -2.03 -7.49
C ASP A 48 -18.41 -1.11 -6.71
N PRO A 49 -19.73 -1.11 -7.01
CA PRO A 49 -20.71 -0.23 -6.35
C PRO A 49 -20.93 -0.59 -4.87
N PHE A 50 -20.28 -1.64 -4.35
CA PHE A 50 -20.39 -2.06 -2.95
C PHE A 50 -19.10 -1.76 -2.15
N VAL A 51 -18.06 -1.20 -2.79
CA VAL A 51 -16.82 -0.74 -2.15
C VAL A 51 -16.77 0.79 -2.20
N GLY A 52 -17.73 1.43 -1.53
CA GLY A 52 -17.86 2.90 -1.43
C GLY A 52 -19.24 3.34 -0.98
#